data_AF-A0A6I3LAR3-F1
#
_entry.id   AF-A0A6I3LAR3-F1
#
_cell.length_a   1.000
_cell.length_b   1.000
_cell.length_c   1.000
_cell.angle_alpha   90.00
_cell.angle_beta   90.00
_cell.angle_gamma   90.00
#
_symmetry.space_group_name_H-M   'P 1'
#
loop_
_entity.id
_entity.type
_entity.pdbx_description
1 polymer ?
#
loop_
_entity_poly.entity_id
_entity_poly.type
_entity_poly.pdbx_seq_one_letter_code
_entity_poly.pdbx_strand_id
1 'polypeptide(L)'
;MDVAHEAGTSRHASSTVWTDGTGDGMAYDFFIPLEDLESIKEKLTDITEEFADAVNRSEDLEDEIGKPFGRGDLKDRVEDFETRWDIKRDNLAEQLGGVLEHLTTVIDNTDQLDADAAIALTPEES
;
A
#
# COMPACT_ATOMS: atom_id res chain seq x y z
N MET A 1 12.15 -42.55 16.93
CA MET A 1 12.18 -41.78 15.66
C MET A 1 11.84 -40.37 16.07
N ASP A 2 12.89 -39.59 16.29
CA ASP A 2 12.83 -38.21 16.77
C ASP A 2 12.85 -37.33 15.52
N VAL A 3 11.81 -36.53 15.33
CA VAL A 3 11.70 -35.61 14.20
C VAL A 3 12.04 -34.24 14.77
N ALA A 4 13.29 -33.81 14.55
CA ALA A 4 13.74 -32.48 14.92
C ALA A 4 12.91 -31.44 14.13
N HIS A 5 12.18 -30.59 14.86
CA HIS A 5 11.50 -29.42 14.33
C HIS A 5 12.47 -28.25 14.47
N GLU A 6 12.97 -27.74 13.35
CA GLU A 6 13.89 -26.60 13.31
C GLU A 6 13.19 -25.35 13.85
N ALA A 7 13.82 -24.73 14.85
CA ALA A 7 13.38 -23.48 15.45
C ALA A 7 13.72 -22.32 14.50
N GLY A 8 12.70 -21.71 13.90
CA GLY A 8 12.83 -20.44 13.20
C GLY A 8 13.18 -19.32 14.19
N THR A 9 14.30 -18.65 13.96
CA THR A 9 14.73 -17.48 14.73
C THR A 9 13.78 -16.32 14.47
N SER A 10 12.98 -15.99 15.48
CA SER A 10 12.08 -14.84 15.49
C SER A 10 12.90 -13.55 15.67
N ARG A 11 12.87 -12.64 14.69
CA ARG A 11 13.51 -11.31 14.76
C ARG A 11 12.45 -10.27 15.16
N HIS A 12 12.71 -9.53 16.23
CA HIS A 12 11.81 -8.49 16.76
C HIS A 12 12.11 -7.13 16.10
N ALA A 13 11.09 -6.49 15.52
CA ALA A 13 11.14 -5.10 15.08
C ALA A 13 10.90 -4.13 16.26
N SER A 14 11.48 -2.93 16.17
CA SER A 14 11.62 -1.93 17.24
C SER A 14 10.30 -1.53 17.94
N SER A 15 10.25 -1.72 19.27
CA SER A 15 9.14 -1.28 20.14
C SER A 15 9.15 0.24 20.34
N THR A 16 8.21 0.96 19.75
CA THR A 16 7.93 2.35 20.13
C THR A 16 6.93 2.36 21.30
N VAL A 17 7.37 2.81 22.48
CA VAL A 17 6.50 2.97 23.65
C VAL A 17 5.72 4.29 23.52
N TRP A 18 4.41 4.19 23.32
CA TRP A 18 3.48 5.33 23.39
C TRP A 18 2.80 5.33 24.76
N THR A 19 2.78 6.48 25.45
CA THR A 19 2.14 6.64 26.77
C THR A 19 0.78 7.31 26.60
N ASP A 20 -0.31 6.65 27.00
CA ASP A 20 -1.68 7.18 26.86
C ASP A 20 -2.12 8.11 28.01
N GLY A 21 -1.19 8.49 28.89
CA GLY A 21 -1.45 9.32 30.06
C GLY A 21 -1.95 8.56 31.30
N THR A 22 -2.16 7.24 31.23
CA THR A 22 -2.49 6.41 32.41
C THR A 22 -1.26 5.83 33.11
N GLY A 23 -0.07 6.03 32.55
CA GLY A 23 1.19 5.53 33.10
C GLY A 23 1.51 4.07 32.76
N ASP A 24 0.62 3.39 32.02
CA ASP A 24 0.88 2.06 31.46
C ASP A 24 1.25 2.19 29.98
N GLY A 25 2.48 1.82 29.64
CA GLY A 25 2.98 1.86 28.27
C GLY A 25 2.60 0.57 27.55
N MET A 26 1.56 0.61 26.72
CA MET A 26 1.20 -0.53 25.87
C MET A 26 2.14 -0.56 24.66
N ALA A 27 3.23 -1.32 24.79
CA ALA A 27 4.04 -1.70 23.64
C ALA A 27 3.22 -2.68 22.80
N TYR A 28 2.62 -2.19 21.70
CA TYR A 28 2.02 -3.06 20.70
C TYR A 28 3.16 -3.69 19.90
N ASP A 29 3.41 -4.97 20.14
CA ASP A 29 4.21 -5.78 19.23
C ASP A 29 3.33 -6.14 18.03
N PHE A 30 3.82 -5.83 16.82
CA PHE A 30 3.09 -6.08 15.59
C PHE A 30 3.95 -6.95 14.67
N PHE A 31 3.50 -8.18 14.46
CA PHE A 31 4.17 -9.15 13.61
C PHE A 31 3.42 -9.24 12.27
N ILE A 32 4.06 -8.75 11.20
CA ILE A 32 3.66 -9.06 9.83
C ILE A 32 4.78 -9.87 9.17
N PRO A 33 4.49 -11.04 8.58
CA PRO A 33 5.40 -11.74 7.68
C PRO A 33 5.84 -10.87 6.50
N LEU A 34 7.11 -10.96 6.08
CA LEU A 34 7.60 -10.20 4.92
C LEU A 34 6.83 -10.55 3.63
N GLU A 35 6.46 -11.82 3.45
CA GLU A 35 5.62 -12.31 2.34
C GLU A 35 4.24 -11.62 2.27
N ASP A 36 3.67 -11.26 3.42
CA ASP A 36 2.39 -10.55 3.48
C ASP A 36 2.57 -9.09 3.04
N LEU A 37 3.70 -8.46 3.40
CA LEU A 37 4.04 -7.12 2.96
C LEU A 37 4.25 -7.07 1.44
N GLU A 38 4.95 -8.05 0.88
CA GLU A 38 5.11 -8.21 -0.57
C GLU A 38 3.76 -8.40 -1.28
N SER A 39 2.91 -9.27 -0.74
CA SER A 39 1.57 -9.50 -1.27
C SER A 39 0.69 -8.24 -1.23
N ILE A 40 0.84 -7.40 -0.19
CA ILE A 40 0.13 -6.12 -0.09
C ILE A 40 0.71 -5.11 -1.09
N LYS A 41 2.03 -5.07 -1.27
CA LYS A 41 2.71 -4.22 -2.27
C LYS A 41 2.20 -4.50 -3.68
N GLU A 42 2.10 -5.78 -4.06
CA GLU A 42 1.56 -6.19 -5.37
C GLU A 42 0.13 -5.69 -5.56
N LYS A 43 -0.76 -5.98 -4.61
CA LYS A 43 -2.17 -5.55 -4.68
C LYS A 43 -2.33 -4.03 -4.74
N LEU A 44 -1.51 -3.28 -4.00
CA LEU A 44 -1.54 -1.82 -4.02
C LEU A 44 -1.04 -1.26 -5.35
N THR A 45 -0.07 -1.93 -5.98
CA THR A 45 0.38 -1.60 -7.33
C THR A 45 -0.77 -1.77 -8.31
N ASP A 46 -1.41 -2.94 -8.33
CA ASP A 46 -2.54 -3.24 -9.21
C ASP A 46 -3.68 -2.22 -9.04
N ILE A 47 -4.07 -1.93 -7.80
CA ILE A 47 -5.14 -0.97 -7.49
C ILE A 47 -4.78 0.43 -8.00
N THR A 48 -3.53 0.87 -7.81
CA THR A 48 -3.09 2.20 -8.23
C THR A 48 -3.09 2.32 -9.76
N GLU A 49 -2.67 1.27 -10.47
CA GLU A 49 -2.72 1.19 -11.93
C GLU A 49 -4.17 1.19 -12.45
N GLU A 50 -5.07 0.39 -11.85
CA GLU A 50 -6.49 0.38 -12.21
C GLU A 50 -7.14 1.76 -12.04
N PHE A 51 -6.78 2.50 -10.99
CA PHE A 51 -7.26 3.86 -10.80
C PHE A 51 -6.70 4.83 -11.86
N ALA A 52 -5.45 4.68 -12.29
CA ALA A 52 -4.87 5.51 -13.34
C ALA A 52 -5.54 5.26 -14.71
N ASP A 53 -5.89 4.01 -15.02
CA ASP A 53 -6.48 3.62 -16.31
C ASP A 53 -7.98 3.93 -16.44
N ALA A 54 -8.68 4.12 -15.31
CA ALA A 54 -10.14 4.34 -15.27
C ALA A 54 -10.61 5.68 -15.86
N VAL A 55 -9.70 6.58 -16.26
CA VAL A 55 -9.98 7.91 -16.87
C VAL A 55 -10.87 7.79 -18.11
N ASN A 56 -10.68 6.76 -18.92
CA ASN A 56 -11.23 6.70 -20.28
C ASN A 56 -12.76 6.45 -20.35
N ARG A 57 -13.43 6.06 -19.26
CA ARG A 57 -14.87 5.70 -19.30
C ARG A 57 -15.81 6.83 -18.93
N SER A 58 -15.32 7.85 -18.23
CA SER A 58 -16.14 9.01 -17.82
C SER A 58 -16.38 9.94 -19.00
N GLU A 59 -15.32 10.35 -19.70
CA GLU A 59 -15.43 11.35 -20.80
C GLU A 59 -16.41 10.92 -21.92
N ASP A 60 -16.50 9.61 -22.20
CA ASP A 60 -17.44 9.05 -23.18
C ASP A 60 -18.92 9.25 -22.78
N LEU A 61 -19.22 9.32 -21.47
CA LEU A 61 -20.59 9.36 -20.95
C LEU A 61 -21.23 10.75 -21.13
N GLU A 62 -20.48 11.83 -20.87
CA GLU A 62 -20.96 13.20 -21.08
C GLU A 62 -21.35 13.44 -22.55
N ASP A 63 -20.48 13.02 -23.45
CA ASP A 63 -20.66 13.15 -24.90
C ASP A 63 -21.87 12.31 -25.39
N GLU A 64 -22.06 11.11 -24.85
CA GLU A 64 -23.21 10.25 -25.17
C GLU A 64 -24.54 10.86 -24.71
N ILE A 65 -24.55 11.61 -23.60
CA ILE A 65 -25.74 12.30 -23.09
C ILE A 65 -26.12 13.49 -23.99
N GLY A 66 -25.15 14.33 -24.38
CA GLY A 66 -25.38 15.48 -25.25
C GLY A 66 -26.40 16.49 -24.70
N LYS A 67 -27.33 16.97 -25.55
CA LYS A 67 -28.37 17.97 -25.17
C LYS A 67 -29.75 17.58 -25.70
N PRO A 68 -30.38 16.53 -25.15
CA PRO A 68 -31.68 16.07 -25.63
C PRO A 68 -32.73 17.16 -25.42
N PHE A 69 -33.51 17.44 -26.47
CA PHE A 69 -34.52 18.51 -26.49
C PHE A 69 -33.97 19.90 -26.12
N GLY A 70 -32.66 20.12 -26.33
CA GLY A 70 -31.98 21.38 -25.99
C GLY A 70 -31.76 21.60 -24.48
N ARG A 71 -32.03 20.61 -23.62
CA ARG A 71 -31.78 20.71 -22.18
C ARG A 71 -30.39 20.19 -21.84
N GLY A 72 -29.57 21.04 -21.22
CA GLY A 72 -28.20 20.72 -20.83
C GLY A 72 -28.04 20.22 -19.39
N ASP A 73 -29.04 20.40 -18.54
CA ASP A 73 -28.90 20.19 -17.08
C ASP A 73 -28.37 18.80 -16.69
N LEU A 74 -28.71 17.75 -17.43
CA LEU A 74 -28.20 16.39 -17.18
C LEU A 74 -26.71 16.27 -17.57
N LYS A 75 -26.32 16.82 -18.72
CA LYS A 75 -24.93 16.87 -19.17
C LYS A 75 -24.09 17.65 -18.17
N ASP A 76 -24.54 18.85 -17.78
CA ASP A 76 -23.81 19.70 -16.82
C ASP A 76 -23.64 19.01 -15.45
N ARG A 77 -24.62 18.18 -15.05
CA ARG A 77 -24.52 17.41 -13.80
C ARG A 77 -23.56 16.23 -13.90
N VAL A 78 -23.45 15.63 -15.08
CA VAL A 78 -22.50 14.56 -15.37
C VAL A 78 -21.08 15.13 -15.44
N GLU A 79 -20.88 16.25 -16.12
CA GLU A 79 -19.61 17.01 -16.15
C GLU A 79 -19.12 17.35 -14.72
N ASP A 80 -20.01 17.86 -13.84
CA ASP A 80 -19.67 18.13 -12.44
C ASP A 80 -19.35 16.85 -11.63
N PHE A 81 -20.00 15.74 -11.95
CA PHE A 81 -19.71 14.46 -11.32
C PHE A 81 -18.34 13.95 -11.76
N GLU A 82 -18.06 13.95 -13.06
CA GLU A 82 -16.80 13.48 -13.66
C GLU A 82 -15.61 14.28 -13.12
N THR A 83 -15.69 15.60 -13.15
CA THR A 83 -14.64 16.48 -12.60
C THR A 83 -14.34 16.15 -11.13
N ARG A 84 -15.38 15.97 -10.30
CA ARG A 84 -15.20 15.64 -8.88
C ARG A 84 -14.68 14.23 -8.68
N TRP A 85 -15.09 13.29 -9.51
CA TRP A 85 -14.63 11.91 -9.47
C TRP A 85 -13.15 11.83 -9.82
N ASP A 86 -12.71 12.47 -10.90
CA ASP A 86 -11.30 12.50 -11.30
C ASP A 86 -10.42 13.07 -10.19
N ILE A 87 -10.78 14.23 -9.63
CA ILE A 87 -10.02 14.82 -8.51
C ILE A 87 -9.93 13.87 -7.31
N LYS A 88 -11.02 13.18 -6.96
CA LYS A 88 -11.03 12.24 -5.83
C LYS A 88 -10.24 10.97 -6.11
N ARG A 89 -10.30 10.48 -7.35
CA ARG A 89 -9.55 9.32 -7.81
C ARG A 89 -8.06 9.59 -7.81
N ASP A 90 -7.64 10.72 -8.37
CA ASP A 90 -6.23 11.12 -8.43
C ASP A 90 -5.65 11.29 -7.03
N ASN A 91 -6.41 11.92 -6.12
CA ASN A 91 -5.99 12.09 -4.73
C ASN A 91 -5.92 10.75 -3.96
N LEU A 92 -6.79 9.79 -4.26
CA LEU A 92 -6.72 8.45 -3.69
C LEU A 92 -5.50 7.70 -4.23
N ALA A 93 -5.24 7.76 -5.54
CA ALA A 93 -4.09 7.15 -6.17
C ALA A 93 -2.77 7.69 -5.58
N GLU A 94 -2.66 9.00 -5.38
CA GLU A 94 -1.50 9.62 -4.74
C GLU A 94 -1.27 9.09 -3.30
N GLN A 95 -2.35 9.01 -2.49
CA GLN A 95 -2.25 8.49 -1.13
C GLN A 95 -1.85 7.02 -1.09
N LEU A 96 -2.42 6.20 -1.97
CA LEU A 96 -2.05 4.77 -2.09
C LEU A 96 -0.60 4.61 -2.57
N GLY A 97 -0.14 5.47 -3.48
CA GLY A 97 1.25 5.54 -3.90
C GLY A 97 2.20 5.83 -2.73
N GLY A 98 1.84 6.76 -1.83
CA GLY A 98 2.62 7.03 -0.61
C GLY A 98 2.69 5.83 0.35
N VAL A 99 1.61 5.07 0.49
CA VAL A 99 1.60 3.83 1.29
C VAL A 99 2.48 2.76 0.64
N LEU A 100 2.41 2.63 -0.68
CA LEU A 100 3.23 1.69 -1.47
C LEU A 100 4.74 2.01 -1.36
N GLU A 101 5.10 3.29 -1.42
CA GLU A 101 6.49 3.74 -1.23
C GLU A 101 7.00 3.37 0.17
N HIS A 102 6.17 3.58 1.21
CA HIS A 102 6.54 3.22 2.57
C HIS A 102 6.70 1.70 2.76
N LEU A 103 5.78 0.90 2.22
CA LEU A 103 5.88 -0.56 2.21
C LEU A 103 7.14 -1.05 1.50
N THR A 104 7.43 -0.50 0.32
CA THR A 104 8.64 -0.83 -0.44
C THR A 104 9.89 -0.51 0.38
N THR A 105 9.93 0.65 1.02
CA THR A 105 11.04 1.04 1.89
C THR A 105 11.24 0.05 3.06
N VAL A 106 10.16 -0.44 3.68
CA VAL A 106 10.27 -1.43 4.77
C VAL A 106 10.81 -2.77 4.28
N ILE A 107 10.32 -3.25 3.13
CA ILE A 107 10.79 -4.50 2.51
C ILE A 107 12.28 -4.38 2.16
N ASP A 108 12.66 -3.35 1.41
CA ASP A 108 14.03 -3.15 0.95
C ASP A 108 15.04 -3.05 2.12
N ASN A 109 14.68 -2.32 3.19
CA ASN A 109 15.52 -2.22 4.38
C ASN A 109 15.65 -3.55 5.13
N THR A 110 14.60 -4.37 5.12
CA THR A 110 14.61 -5.70 5.77
C THR A 110 15.52 -6.65 5.00
N ASP A 111 15.38 -6.69 3.67
CA ASP A 111 16.24 -7.51 2.80
C ASP A 111 17.72 -7.10 2.91
N GLN A 112 17.98 -5.79 2.95
CA GLN A 112 19.33 -5.29 3.13
C GLN A 112 19.92 -5.69 4.49
N LEU A 113 19.14 -5.57 5.56
CA LEU A 113 19.55 -5.98 6.89
C LEU A 113 19.84 -7.48 6.96
N ASP A 114 19.02 -8.31 6.29
CA ASP A 114 19.21 -9.76 6.23
C ASP A 114 20.48 -10.13 5.43
N ALA A 115 20.75 -9.45 4.32
CA ALA A 115 21.97 -9.64 3.54
C ALA A 115 23.23 -9.25 4.32
N ASP A 116 23.21 -8.10 4.98
CA ASP A 116 24.32 -7.61 5.81
C ASP A 116 24.58 -8.56 6.99
N ALA A 117 23.53 -9.07 7.64
CA ALA A 117 23.64 -10.04 8.71
C ALA A 117 24.19 -11.38 8.22
N ALA A 118 23.77 -11.85 7.04
CA ALA A 118 24.30 -13.07 6.45
C ALA A 118 25.81 -12.96 6.20
N ILE A 119 26.28 -11.84 5.64
CA ILE A 119 27.71 -11.56 5.44
C ILE A 119 28.46 -11.53 6.78
N ALA A 120 27.91 -10.86 7.79
CA ALA A 120 28.55 -10.74 9.10
C ALA A 120 28.63 -12.07 9.87
N LEU A 121 27.74 -13.02 9.57
CA LEU A 121 27.63 -14.31 10.25
C LEU A 121 28.23 -15.49 9.46
N THR A 122 28.62 -15.30 8.20
CA THR A 122 29.43 -16.29 7.48
C THR A 122 30.82 -16.33 8.10
N PRO A 123 31.26 -17.45 8.70
CA PRO A 123 32.60 -17.56 9.24
C PRO A 123 33.60 -17.50 8.08
N GLU A 124 34.60 -16.63 8.19
CA GLU A 124 35.79 -16.69 7.34
C GLU A 124 36.42 -18.08 7.51
N GLU A 125 36.23 -18.98 6.53
CA GLU A 125 36.88 -20.29 6.53
C GLU A 125 38.39 -20.09 6.70
N SER A 126 38.94 -20.55 7.82
CA SER A 126 40.38 -20.59 8.14
C SER A 126 40.95 -21.97 7.87
#